data_AF-A0A935I0S8-F1
#
_entry.id   AF-A0A935I0S8-F1
#
_cell.length_a   1.000
_cell.length_b   1.000
_cell.length_c   1.000
_cell.angle_alpha   90.00
_cell.angle_beta   90.00
_cell.angle_gamma   90.00
#
_symmetry.space_group_name_H-M   'P 1'
#
loop_
_entity.id
_entity.type
_entity.pdbx_description
1 polymer ?
#
loop_
_entity_poly.entity_id
_entity_poly.type
_entity_poly.pdbx_seq_one_letter_code
_entity_poly.pdbx_strand_id
1 'polypeptide(L)'
;MKKKSGKKISIFYFLIVMILTSVILIIYISNIIYVNKLSISNNEIKEEIKKNLQINNMLRTESEKLSSYERIKTLASEKFNLAYRENSIEEGNTIIIKKSQLK
;
A
#
# COMPACT_ATOMS: atom_id res chain seq x y z
N MET A 1 5.79 28.72 -73.33
CA MET A 1 5.06 28.64 -72.05
C MET A 1 4.55 27.22 -71.82
N LYS A 2 5.20 26.40 -70.97
CA LYS A 2 4.67 25.07 -70.61
C LYS A 2 3.56 25.25 -69.55
N LYS A 3 2.31 25.02 -69.94
CA LYS A 3 1.15 24.96 -69.03
C LYS A 3 1.39 23.83 -68.02
N LYS A 4 1.58 24.18 -66.74
CA LYS A 4 1.57 23.22 -65.63
C LYS A 4 0.14 22.68 -65.49
N SER A 5 -0.11 21.49 -65.99
CA SER A 5 -1.35 20.76 -65.71
C SER A 5 -1.38 20.41 -64.23
N GLY A 6 -2.19 21.12 -63.43
CA GLY A 6 -2.46 20.74 -62.05
C GLY A 6 -2.99 19.31 -62.01
N LYS A 7 -2.27 18.40 -61.34
CA LYS A 7 -2.69 17.02 -61.15
C LYS A 7 -4.00 17.05 -60.36
N LYS A 8 -5.12 16.72 -61.00
CA LYS A 8 -6.38 16.42 -60.30
C LYS A 8 -6.15 15.16 -59.47
N ILE A 9 -6.01 15.33 -58.16
CA ILE A 9 -6.01 14.21 -57.23
C ILE A 9 -7.36 13.52 -57.41
N SER A 10 -7.34 12.25 -57.80
CA SER A 10 -8.56 11.47 -57.95
C SER A 10 -9.19 11.30 -56.57
N ILE A 11 -10.49 11.60 -56.49
CA ILE A 11 -11.34 11.53 -55.28
C ILE A 11 -11.20 10.17 -54.59
N PHE A 12 -10.92 9.12 -55.36
CA PHE A 12 -10.68 7.77 -54.86
C PHE A 12 -9.46 7.68 -53.93
N TYR A 13 -8.33 8.31 -54.29
CA TYR A 13 -7.15 8.34 -53.43
C TYR A 13 -7.39 9.15 -52.15
N PHE A 14 -8.15 10.24 -52.25
CA PHE A 14 -8.53 11.03 -51.07
C PHE A 14 -9.37 10.20 -50.08
N LEU A 15 -10.31 9.41 -50.60
CA LEU A 15 -11.17 8.53 -49.80
C LEU A 15 -10.37 7.42 -49.10
N ILE A 16 -9.41 6.82 -49.80
CA ILE A 16 -8.48 5.83 -49.23
C ILE A 16 -7.64 6.42 -48.10
N VAL A 17 -7.10 7.63 -48.29
CA VAL A 17 -6.31 8.31 -47.25
C VAL A 17 -7.17 8.61 -46.03
N MET A 18 -8.42 9.02 -46.20
CA MET A 18 -9.36 9.24 -45.09
C MET A 18 -9.65 7.96 -44.28
N ILE A 19 -9.82 6.83 -44.97
CA ILE A 19 -10.01 5.54 -44.28
C ILE A 19 -8.75 5.15 -43.50
N LEU A 20 -7.57 5.28 -44.13
CA LEU A 20 -6.29 4.98 -43.48
C LEU A 20 -6.05 5.86 -42.24
N THR A 21 -6.29 7.17 -42.34
CA THR A 21 -6.12 8.09 -41.21
C THR A 21 -7.10 7.77 -40.09
N SER A 22 -8.34 7.40 -40.41
CA SER A 22 -9.33 6.97 -39.42
C SER A 22 -8.89 5.71 -38.67
N VAL A 23 -8.40 4.69 -39.38
CA VAL A 23 -7.90 3.45 -38.76
C VAL A 23 -6.70 3.73 -37.85
N ILE A 24 -5.76 4.56 -38.32
CA ILE A 24 -4.59 4.96 -37.53
C ILE A 24 -5.01 5.68 -36.25
N LEU A 25 -5.98 6.60 -36.33
CA LEU A 25 -6.51 7.31 -35.17
C LEU A 25 -7.15 6.37 -34.15
N ILE A 26 -7.93 5.39 -34.61
CA ILE A 26 -8.56 4.40 -33.72
C ILE A 26 -7.50 3.60 -32.96
N ILE A 27 -6.48 3.10 -33.66
CA ILE A 27 -5.37 2.35 -33.04
C ILE A 27 -4.63 3.23 -32.02
N TYR A 28 -4.35 4.48 -32.40
CA TYR A 28 -3.64 5.43 -31.53
C TYR A 28 -4.42 5.73 -30.24
N ILE A 29 -5.71 6.04 -30.35
CA ILE A 29 -6.58 6.30 -29.20
C ILE A 29 -6.70 5.05 -28.33
N SER A 30 -6.87 3.88 -28.94
CA SER A 30 -6.94 2.61 -28.22
C SER A 30 -5.69 2.34 -27.39
N ASN A 31 -4.50 2.62 -27.97
CA ASN A 31 -3.24 2.48 -27.28
C ASN A 31 -3.13 3.44 -26.07
N ILE A 32 -3.47 4.73 -26.26
CA ILE A 32 -3.47 5.70 -25.15
C ILE A 32 -4.39 5.26 -24.01
N ILE A 33 -5.60 4.80 -24.33
CA ILE A 33 -6.55 4.32 -23.32
C ILE A 33 -5.96 3.11 -22.58
N TYR A 34 -5.35 2.18 -23.30
CA TYR A 34 -4.75 1.00 -22.72
C TYR A 34 -3.59 1.34 -21.77
N VAL A 35 -2.66 2.20 -22.21
CA VAL A 35 -1.52 2.65 -21.39
C VAL A 35 -2.01 3.40 -20.15
N ASN A 36 -3.04 4.25 -20.28
CA ASN A 36 -3.62 4.95 -19.13
C ASN A 36 -4.24 3.97 -18.13
N LYS A 37 -5.01 2.98 -18.60
CA LYS A 37 -5.57 1.94 -17.72
C LYS A 37 -4.45 1.16 -17.02
N LEU A 38 -3.40 0.78 -17.75
CA LEU A 38 -2.26 0.07 -17.17
C LEU A 38 -1.55 0.90 -16.11
N SER A 39 -1.40 2.21 -16.34
CA SER A 39 -0.82 3.15 -15.38
C SER A 39 -1.65 3.25 -14.09
N ILE A 40 -2.98 3.32 -14.22
CA ILE A 40 -3.91 3.35 -13.07
C ILE A 40 -3.78 2.05 -12.28
N SER A 41 -3.89 0.89 -12.93
CA SER A 41 -3.77 -0.41 -12.24
C SER A 41 -2.41 -0.60 -11.58
N ASN A 42 -1.33 -0.11 -12.20
CA ASN A 42 0.01 -0.17 -11.60
C ASN A 42 0.11 0.71 -10.34
N ASN A 43 -0.54 1.88 -10.33
CA ASN A 43 -0.62 2.72 -9.14
C ASN A 43 -1.44 2.08 -8.02
N GLU A 44 -2.58 1.46 -8.34
CA GLU A 44 -3.40 0.72 -7.38
C GLU A 44 -2.60 -0.41 -6.73
N ILE A 45 -1.90 -1.22 -7.53
CA ILE A 45 -1.03 -2.30 -7.04
C ILE A 45 0.09 -1.73 -6.14
N LYS A 46 0.71 -0.61 -6.53
CA LYS A 46 1.74 0.04 -5.69
C LYS A 46 1.18 0.51 -4.36
N GLU A 47 -0.04 1.04 -4.32
CA GLU A 47 -0.69 1.43 -3.08
C GLU A 47 -0.99 0.22 -2.20
N GLU A 48 -1.46 -0.88 -2.80
CA GLU A 48 -1.71 -2.13 -2.08
C GLU A 48 -0.42 -2.72 -1.48
N ILE A 49 0.68 -2.72 -2.24
CA ILE A 49 2.00 -3.13 -1.75
C ILE A 49 2.42 -2.26 -0.54
N LYS A 50 2.24 -0.94 -0.63
CA LYS A 50 2.57 -0.04 0.50
C LYS A 50 1.73 -0.35 1.74
N LYS A 51 0.43 -0.59 1.58
CA LYS A 51 -0.47 -0.97 2.69
C LYS A 51 -0.03 -2.29 3.33
N ASN A 52 0.26 -3.30 2.52
CA ASN A 52 0.73 -4.60 3.00
C ASN A 52 2.07 -4.49 3.74
N LEU A 53 2.98 -3.65 3.26
CA LEU A 53 4.27 -3.41 3.93
C LEU A 53 4.09 -2.71 5.28
N GLN A 54 3.17 -1.74 5.37
CA GLN A 54 2.81 -1.10 6.64
C GLN A 54 2.22 -2.11 7.64
N ILE A 55 1.28 -2.96 7.20
CA ILE A 55 0.70 -4.01 8.03
C ILE A 55 1.79 -4.99 8.50
N ASN A 56 2.69 -5.40 7.61
CA ASN A 56 3.78 -6.31 7.97
C ASN A 56 4.70 -5.69 9.03
N ASN A 57 5.08 -4.41 8.88
CA ASN A 57 5.89 -3.71 9.87
C ASN A 57 5.18 -3.58 11.22
N MET A 58 3.87 -3.34 11.22
CA MET A 58 3.06 -3.31 12.44
C MET A 58 3.05 -4.68 13.14
N LEU A 59 2.75 -5.75 12.39
CA LEU A 59 2.75 -7.12 12.91
C LEU A 59 4.14 -7.53 13.45
N ARG A 60 5.20 -7.14 12.76
CA ARG A 60 6.58 -7.37 13.22
C ARG A 60 6.85 -6.65 14.55
N THR A 61 6.42 -5.40 14.66
CA THR A 61 6.55 -4.64 15.91
C THR A 61 5.77 -5.29 17.06
N GLU A 62 4.57 -5.79 16.78
CA GLU A 62 3.74 -6.50 17.76
C GLU A 62 4.40 -7.82 18.19
N SER A 63 4.95 -8.57 17.26
CA SER A 63 5.72 -9.79 17.55
C SER A 63 6.95 -9.49 18.41
N GLU A 64 7.69 -8.42 18.12
CA GLU A 64 8.84 -8.00 18.93
C GLU A 64 8.42 -7.58 20.36
N LYS A 65 7.27 -6.91 20.50
CA LYS A 65 6.70 -6.59 21.81
C LYS A 65 6.31 -7.85 22.58
N LEU A 66 5.62 -8.79 21.95
CA LEU A 66 5.20 -10.04 22.57
C LEU A 66 6.41 -10.88 23.01
N SER A 67 7.40 -11.04 22.14
CA SER A 67 8.66 -11.72 22.48
C SER A 67 9.40 -11.02 23.64
N SER A 68 9.36 -9.69 23.69
CA SER A 68 9.94 -8.93 24.81
C SER A 68 9.16 -9.16 26.11
N TYR A 69 7.83 -9.23 26.05
CA TYR A 69 6.99 -9.56 27.20
C TYR A 69 7.25 -10.98 27.71
N GLU A 70 7.35 -11.96 26.82
CA GLU A 70 7.69 -13.34 27.18
C GLU A 70 9.06 -13.41 27.86
N ARG A 71 10.07 -12.70 27.34
CA ARG A 71 11.39 -12.62 27.98
C ARG A 71 11.34 -12.00 29.37
N ILE A 72 10.52 -10.97 29.57
CA ILE A 72 10.32 -10.37 30.90
C ILE A 72 9.62 -11.36 31.83
N LYS A 73 8.60 -12.06 31.35
CA LYS A 73 7.86 -13.07 32.11
C LYS A 73 8.77 -14.22 32.56
N THR A 74 9.62 -14.74 31.66
CA THR A 74 10.58 -15.79 32.00
C THR A 74 11.60 -15.28 33.03
N LEU A 75 12.19 -14.10 32.83
CA LEU A 75 13.09 -13.47 33.81
C LEU A 75 12.44 -13.26 35.18
N ALA A 76 11.18 -12.80 35.22
CA ALA A 76 10.43 -12.62 36.46
C ALA A 76 10.18 -13.95 37.18
N SER A 77 9.82 -14.99 36.43
CA SER A 77 9.61 -16.34 36.99
C SER A 77 10.91 -16.98 37.47
N GLU A 78 12.01 -16.85 36.74
CA GLU A 78 13.27 -17.53 37.06
C GLU A 78 14.08 -16.83 38.15
N LYS A 79 14.17 -15.49 38.11
CA LYS A 79 15.00 -14.74 39.06
C LYS A 79 14.27 -14.35 40.34
N PHE A 80 12.96 -14.13 40.26
CA PHE A 80 12.17 -13.63 41.39
C PHE A 80 11.13 -14.63 41.88
N ASN A 81 11.03 -15.82 41.25
CA ASN A 81 10.00 -16.82 41.54
C ASN A 81 8.58 -16.23 41.49
N LEU A 82 8.40 -15.15 40.72
CA LEU A 82 7.12 -14.48 40.55
C LEU A 82 6.32 -15.27 39.52
N ALA A 83 5.42 -16.13 40.00
CA ALA A 83 4.45 -16.81 39.16
C ALA A 83 3.40 -15.80 38.70
N TYR A 84 3.36 -15.51 37.39
CA TYR A 84 2.28 -14.74 36.79
C TYR A 84 0.96 -15.50 36.95
N ARG A 85 0.09 -15.06 37.88
CA ARG A 85 -1.28 -15.55 38.00
C ARG A 85 -2.21 -14.64 37.20
N GLU A 86 -2.81 -15.18 36.16
CA GLU A 86 -3.73 -14.46 35.26
C GLU A 86 -5.01 -13.94 35.98
N ASN A 87 -5.27 -14.42 37.21
CA ASN A 87 -6.42 -14.07 38.05
C ASN A 87 -6.09 -13.18 39.26
N SER A 88 -4.87 -12.63 39.40
CA SER A 88 -4.55 -11.72 40.50
C SER A 88 -4.91 -10.26 40.15
N ILE A 89 -6.19 -10.01 39.88
CA ILE A 89 -6.80 -8.76 40.34
C ILE A 89 -7.24 -9.06 41.78
N GLU A 90 -6.27 -9.14 42.69
CA GLU A 90 -6.61 -9.12 44.11
C GLU A 90 -7.05 -7.71 44.45
N GLU A 91 -8.20 -7.64 45.10
CA GLU A 91 -8.86 -6.43 45.57
C GLU A 91 -7.86 -5.40 46.10
N GLY A 92 -8.08 -4.14 45.74
CA GLY A 92 -7.21 -3.04 46.10
C GLY A 92 -7.01 -2.89 47.60
N ASN A 93 -5.98 -3.53 48.14
CA ASN A 93 -5.38 -3.09 49.39
C ASN A 93 -4.48 -1.91 49.08
N THR A 94 -5.11 -0.74 49.05
CA THR A 94 -4.39 0.53 49.10
C THR A 94 -3.65 0.55 50.43
N ILE A 95 -2.33 0.35 50.41
CA ILE A 95 -1.50 0.55 51.60
C ILE A 95 -1.41 2.07 51.80
N ILE A 96 -2.35 2.62 52.57
CA ILE A 96 -2.30 4.00 53.03
C ILE A 96 -1.22 4.07 54.12
N ILE A 97 -0.01 4.45 53.73
CA ILE A 97 1.06 4.75 54.68
C ILE A 97 0.72 6.09 55.34
N LYS A 98 0.32 6.07 56.62
CA LYS A 98 0.17 7.29 57.41
C LYS A 98 1.56 7.87 57.67
N LYS A 99 1.73 9.16 57.35
CA LYS A 99 2.97 9.97 57.50
C LYS A 99 3.60 9.91 58.90
N SER A 100 2.89 9.42 59.91
CA SER A 100 3.38 9.20 61.28
C SER A 100 4.35 8.03 61.44
N GLN A 101 4.50 7.16 60.44
CA GLN A 101 5.42 6.01 60.48
C GLN A 101 6.71 6.21 59.66
N LEU A 102 6.89 7.39 59.05
CA LEU A 102 8.18 7.83 58.54
C LEU A 102 8.90 8.53 59.69
N LYS A 103 9.74 7.78 60.41
CA LYS A 103 10.63 8.30 61.45
C LYS A 103 12.07 8.07 61.02
#